data_AF-A0A069D0K3-F1
#
_entry.id   AF-A0A069D0K3-F1
#
_cell.length_a   1.000
_cell.length_b   1.000
_cell.length_c   1.000
_cell.angle_alpha   90.00
_cell.angle_beta   90.00
_cell.angle_gamma   90.00
#
_symmetry.space_group_name_H-M   'P 1'
#
loop_
_entity.id
_entity.type
_entity.pdbx_description
1 polymer ?
#
loop_
_entity_poly.entity_id
_entity_poly.type
_entity_poly.pdbx_seq_one_letter_code
_entity_poly.pdbx_strand_id
1 'polypeptide(L)'
;MKRVPLAPDQIINHEYPYDLVVVKDLKAEPIWARFYEVTNNKPFMCTRAGEKVWRLADVDPERRTGYDWYGYWPKKVFEAYAKFISR
;
A
#
# COMPACT_ATOMS: atom_id res chain seq x y z
N MET A 1 1.88 6.15 -3.89
CA MET A 1 1.22 6.72 -2.70
C MET A 1 1.93 8.01 -2.32
N LYS A 2 1.25 8.94 -1.65
CA LYS A 2 1.83 10.20 -1.18
C LYS A 2 1.63 10.32 0.33
N ARG A 3 2.66 10.81 1.02
CA ARG A 3 2.56 11.23 2.43
C ARG A 3 1.97 12.64 2.49
N VAL A 4 0.93 12.81 3.29
CA VAL A 4 0.27 14.10 3.52
C VAL A 4 0.44 14.45 5.00
N PRO A 5 1.12 15.54 5.35
CA PRO A 5 1.31 15.94 6.75
C PRO A 5 -0.03 16.09 7.47
N LEU A 6 -0.08 15.65 8.72
CA LEU A 6 -1.24 15.85 9.60
C LEU A 6 -1.07 17.13 10.43
N ALA A 7 -2.18 17.79 10.77
CA ALA A 7 -2.14 18.86 11.76
C ALA A 7 -1.82 18.28 13.15
N PRO A 8 -1.21 19.05 14.07
CA PRO A 8 -0.77 18.53 15.37
C PRO A 8 -1.86 17.84 16.19
N ASP A 9 -3.10 18.33 16.12
CA ASP A 9 -4.29 17.77 16.78
C ASP A 9 -4.82 16.49 16.13
N GLN A 10 -4.35 16.16 14.92
CA GLN A 10 -4.72 14.96 14.17
C GLN A 10 -3.68 13.84 14.27
N ILE A 11 -2.50 14.10 14.87
CA ILE A 11 -1.43 13.12 15.01
C ILE A 11 -1.82 12.10 16.07
N ILE A 12 -2.14 10.88 15.65
CA ILE A 12 -2.45 9.75 16.54
C ILE A 12 -1.22 8.90 16.89
N ASN A 13 -0.15 8.99 16.09
CA ASN A 13 1.13 8.33 16.33
C ASN A 13 2.27 9.27 15.88
N HIS A 14 3.12 9.68 16.82
CA HIS A 14 4.25 10.59 16.54
C HIS A 14 5.34 9.99 15.63
N GLU A 15 5.38 8.66 15.48
CA GLU A 15 6.25 7.99 14.49
C GLU A 15 5.78 8.27 13.05
N TYR A 16 4.47 8.46 12.86
CA TYR A 16 3.84 8.71 11.57
C TYR A 16 3.03 10.02 11.60
N PRO A 17 3.69 11.20 11.62
CA PRO A 17 3.02 12.51 11.66
C PRO A 17 2.42 12.91 10.30
N TYR A 18 1.94 11.94 9.53
CA TYR A 18 1.40 12.09 8.19
C TYR A 18 0.38 10.98 7.92
N ASP A 19 -0.52 11.21 6.96
CA ASP A 19 -1.36 10.17 6.39
C ASP A 19 -0.80 9.66 5.05
N LEU A 20 -1.20 8.45 4.65
CA LEU A 20 -0.90 7.89 3.34
C LEU A 20 -2.13 7.90 2.44
N VAL A 21 -2.02 8.61 1.31
CA VAL A 21 -3.08 8.68 0.31
C VAL A 21 -2.64 8.03 -1.01
N VAL A 22 -3.58 7.33 -1.63
CA VAL A 22 -3.40 6.81 -3.00
C VAL A 22 -3.60 7.97 -3.97
N VAL A 23 -2.65 8.15 -4.88
CA VAL A 23 -2.68 9.19 -5.92
C VAL A 23 -2.50 8.54 -7.28
N LYS A 24 -3.15 9.10 -8.30
CA LYS A 24 -2.89 8.73 -9.68
C LYS A 24 -1.66 9.48 -10.16
N ASP A 25 -0.66 8.74 -10.61
CA ASP A 25 0.57 9.29 -11.17
C ASP A 25 0.98 8.43 -12.36
N LEU A 26 0.98 9.02 -13.55
CA LEU A 26 1.33 8.34 -14.80
C LEU A 26 2.81 8.00 -14.91
N LYS A 27 3.66 8.60 -14.07
CA LYS A 27 5.10 8.34 -14.03
C LYS A 27 5.49 7.40 -12.89
N ALA A 28 4.54 6.94 -12.09
CA ALA A 28 4.82 6.03 -10.99
C ALA A 28 5.33 4.68 -11.52
N GLU A 29 6.30 4.10 -10.81
CA GLU A 29 6.69 2.71 -11.04
C GLU A 29 5.51 1.77 -10.73
N PRO A 30 5.45 0.58 -11.37
CA PRO A 30 4.44 -0.42 -11.06
C PRO A 30 4.43 -0.76 -9.57
N ILE A 31 3.25 -0.76 -8.96
CA ILE A 31 3.05 -1.01 -7.52
C ILE A 31 2.05 -2.14 -7.33
N TRP A 32 2.24 -2.95 -6.29
CA TRP A 32 1.35 -4.07 -5.95
C TRP A 32 0.71 -3.86 -4.60
N ALA A 33 -0.55 -4.29 -4.48
CA ALA A 33 -1.16 -4.46 -3.18
C ALA A 33 -0.55 -5.66 -2.47
N ARG A 34 -0.65 -5.68 -1.15
CA ARG A 34 -0.15 -6.80 -0.36
C ARG A 34 -1.08 -8.01 -0.40
N PHE A 35 -2.38 -7.77 -0.55
CA PHE A 35 -3.41 -8.81 -0.59
C PHE A 35 -4.33 -8.64 -1.78
N TYR A 36 -4.79 -9.77 -2.29
CA TYR A 36 -5.62 -9.89 -3.47
C TYR A 36 -6.68 -10.97 -3.25
N GLU A 37 -7.88 -10.74 -3.77
CA GLU A 37 -8.93 -11.76 -3.82
C GLU A 37 -8.48 -12.94 -4.70
N VAL A 38 -8.64 -14.15 -4.20
CA VAL A 38 -8.23 -15.37 -4.92
C VAL A 38 -9.02 -15.56 -6.21
N THR A 39 -10.27 -15.11 -6.24
CA THR A 39 -11.18 -15.36 -7.36
C THR A 39 -10.91 -14.51 -8.58
N ASN A 40 -10.42 -13.28 -8.41
CA ASN A 40 -10.31 -12.30 -9.50
C ASN A 40 -9.08 -11.39 -9.40
N ASN A 41 -8.17 -11.66 -8.47
CA ASN A 41 -6.99 -10.83 -8.23
C ASN A 41 -7.32 -9.35 -8.01
N LYS A 42 -8.47 -9.05 -7.39
CA LYS A 42 -8.81 -7.68 -6.98
C LYS A 42 -8.03 -7.33 -5.71
N PRO A 43 -7.28 -6.21 -5.68
CA PRO A 43 -6.62 -5.72 -4.47
C PRO A 43 -7.58 -5.50 -3.31
N PHE A 44 -7.12 -5.80 -2.10
CA PHE A 44 -7.85 -5.40 -0.90
C PHE A 44 -6.98 -5.09 0.31
N MET A 45 -7.62 -4.50 1.32
CA MET A 45 -7.06 -4.16 2.62
C MET A 45 -8.01 -4.61 3.72
N CYS A 46 -7.60 -4.41 4.97
CA CYS A 46 -8.35 -4.82 6.14
C CYS A 46 -8.32 -3.72 7.21
N THR A 47 -9.44 -3.50 7.89
CA THR A 47 -9.49 -2.67 9.09
C THR A 47 -8.90 -3.44 10.28
N ARG A 48 -8.67 -2.74 11.38
CA ARG A 48 -8.23 -3.36 12.64
C ARG A 48 -9.23 -4.37 13.19
N ALA A 49 -10.52 -4.20 12.88
CA ALA A 49 -11.59 -5.12 13.26
C ALA A 49 -11.64 -6.39 12.40
N GLY A 50 -10.79 -6.51 11.37
CA GLY A 50 -10.81 -7.66 10.46
C GLY A 50 -11.79 -7.50 9.29
N GLU A 51 -12.34 -6.30 9.09
CA GLU A 51 -13.28 -6.05 8.01
C GLU A 51 -12.54 -5.77 6.70
N LYS A 52 -13.00 -6.42 5.63
CA LYS A 52 -12.41 -6.29 4.31
C LYS A 52 -12.84 -4.97 3.66
N VAL A 53 -11.88 -4.16 3.24
CA VAL A 53 -12.12 -2.86 2.60
C VAL A 53 -11.30 -2.69 1.32
N TRP A 54 -11.81 -1.88 0.38
CA TRP A 54 -11.26 -1.80 -0.99
C TRP A 54 -10.42 -0.57 -1.27
N ARG A 55 -10.43 0.43 -0.38
CA ARG A 55 -9.64 1.64 -0.55
C ARG A 55 -8.78 1.81 0.69
N LEU A 56 -7.56 2.32 0.47
CA LEU A 56 -6.65 2.65 1.56
C LEU A 56 -7.26 3.68 2.52
N ALA A 57 -8.07 4.60 1.99
CA ALA A 57 -8.77 5.62 2.77
C ALA A 57 -9.83 5.05 3.74
N ASP A 58 -10.23 3.79 3.56
CA ASP A 58 -11.20 3.12 4.42
C ASP A 58 -10.51 2.27 5.51
N VAL A 59 -9.17 2.22 5.52
CA VAL A 59 -8.36 1.59 6.57
C VAL A 59 -8.16 2.56 7.72
N ASP A 60 -8.18 2.07 8.96
CA ASP A 60 -7.92 2.86 10.17
C ASP A 60 -6.62 3.66 10.06
N PRO A 61 -6.58 4.95 10.48
CA PRO A 61 -5.42 5.80 10.26
C PRO A 61 -4.09 5.23 10.80
N GLU A 62 -4.12 4.50 11.92
CA GLU A 62 -2.90 3.91 12.50
C GLU A 62 -2.39 2.72 11.65
N ARG A 63 -3.30 1.91 11.10
CA ARG A 63 -2.98 0.82 10.17
C ARG A 63 -2.63 1.31 8.78
N ARG A 64 -3.20 2.44 8.35
CA ARG A 64 -2.94 3.02 7.03
C ARG A 64 -1.49 3.45 6.88
N THR A 65 -0.91 3.95 7.97
CA THR A 65 0.43 4.53 8.04
C THR A 65 1.47 3.56 8.60
N GLY A 66 1.09 2.73 9.57
CA GLY A 66 1.96 1.77 10.23
C GLY A 66 1.99 0.36 9.61
N TYR A 67 1.39 0.15 8.44
CA TYR A 67 1.45 -1.13 7.72
C TYR A 67 1.54 -0.92 6.20
N ASP A 68 2.46 -1.63 5.54
CA ASP A 68 2.64 -1.53 4.10
C ASP A 68 1.55 -2.33 3.36
N TRP A 69 0.49 -1.63 2.95
CA TRP A 69 -0.59 -2.17 2.11
C TRP A 69 -0.23 -2.26 0.63
N TYR A 70 0.70 -1.42 0.18
CA TYR A 70 1.22 -1.41 -1.17
C TYR A 70 2.74 -1.36 -1.17
N GLY A 71 3.36 -1.97 -2.17
CA GLY A 71 4.82 -1.97 -2.30
C GLY A 71 5.32 -2.41 -3.66
N TYR A 72 6.64 -2.39 -3.79
CA TYR A 72 7.38 -2.64 -5.04
C TYR A 72 8.11 -3.99 -5.01
N TRP A 73 7.73 -4.87 -4.09
CA TRP A 73 8.41 -6.16 -3.84
C TRP A 73 8.59 -7.02 -5.10
N PRO A 74 7.60 -7.10 -6.03
CA PRO A 74 7.76 -7.91 -7.25
C PRO A 74 8.86 -7.44 -8.20
N LYS A 75 9.33 -6.18 -8.11
CA LYS A 75 10.41 -5.66 -8.96
C LYS A 75 11.64 -6.56 -8.95
N LYS A 76 12.07 -6.99 -7.76
CA LYS A 76 13.22 -7.90 -7.60
C LYS A 76 13.00 -9.26 -8.27
N VAL A 77 11.76 -9.75 -8.23
CA VAL A 77 11.38 -11.03 -8.85
C VAL A 77 11.41 -10.91 -10.38
N PHE A 78 10.89 -9.82 -10.94
CA PHE A 78 10.96 -9.61 -12.40
C PHE A 78 12.40 -9.49 -12.90
N GLU A 79 13.26 -8.77 -12.19
CA GLU A 79 14.69 -8.67 -12.53
C GLU A 79 15.38 -10.04 -12.48
N ALA A 80 15.09 -10.84 -11.44
CA ALA A 80 15.63 -12.20 -11.34
C ALA A 80 15.10 -13.12 -12.44
N TYR A 81 13.81 -13.02 -12.75
CA TYR A 81 13.17 -13.82 -13.79
C TYR A 81 13.73 -13.51 -15.18
N ALA A 82 13.93 -12.23 -15.51
CA ALA A 82 14.54 -11.83 -16.78
C ALA A 82 15.93 -12.45 -16.99
N LYS A 83 16.75 -12.50 -15.93
CA LYS A 83 18.07 -13.16 -15.95
C LYS A 83 17.99 -14.68 -16.05
N PHE A 84 16.91 -15.27 -15.54
CA PHE A 84 16.70 -16.72 -15.57
C PHE A 84 16.37 -17.20 -16.98
N ILE A 85 15.46 -16.50 -17.68
CA ILE A 85 15.03 -16.87 -19.02
C ILE A 85 16.03 -16.50 -20.13
N SER A 86 17.02 -15.65 -19.83
CA SER A 86 18.08 -15.28 -20.77
C SER A 86 19.29 -16.22 -20.73
N ARG A 87 19.20 -17.33 -20.00
CA ARG A 87 20.19 -18.42 -19.97
C ARG A 87 19.79 -19.49 -20.98
#